data_AF-A0A352CM50-F1
#
_entry.id   AF-A0A352CM50-F1
#
_cell.length_a   1.000
_cell.length_b   1.000
_cell.length_c   1.000
_cell.angle_alpha   90.00
_cell.angle_beta   90.00
_cell.angle_gamma   90.00
#
_symmetry.space_group_name_H-M   'P 1'
#
loop_
_entity.id
_entity.type
_entity.pdbx_description
1 polymer ?
#
loop_
_entity_poly.entity_id
_entity_poly.type
_entity_poly.pdbx_seq_one_letter_code
_entity_poly.pdbx_strand_id
1 'polypeptide(L)'
;MTSKRSFINIAKEDLKRRVWPIALALVGFFFALPVLALIKVEDHLSSLENGLDTLLSLQYSFASFALGPRNSLAVIGLIIMAVLNGMHGMKYLHNKQEMDFYGSVPMLRTEKFAAAYLNGILITAIPY
;
A
#
# COMPACT_ATOMS: atom_id res chain seq x y z
N MET A 1 -11.08 34.37 -7.82
CA MET A 1 -11.76 33.77 -6.65
C MET A 1 -11.95 32.28 -6.89
N THR A 2 -11.04 31.42 -6.43
CA THR A 2 -11.13 29.94 -6.60
C THR A 2 -10.69 29.18 -5.34
N SER A 3 -10.68 29.83 -4.16
CA SER A 3 -10.09 29.29 -2.93
C SER A 3 -11.03 28.44 -2.05
N LYS A 4 -11.88 27.57 -2.62
CA LYS A 4 -12.80 26.74 -1.79
C LYS A 4 -12.97 25.27 -2.19
N ARG A 5 -12.21 24.75 -3.16
CA ARG A 5 -12.06 23.29 -3.30
C ARG A 5 -10.64 22.92 -2.87
N SER A 6 -10.51 22.63 -1.58
CA SER A 6 -9.27 22.18 -0.95
C SER A 6 -8.74 20.94 -1.66
N PHE A 7 -7.43 20.86 -1.83
CA PHE A 7 -6.67 19.68 -2.26
C PHE A 7 -7.21 18.37 -1.64
N ILE A 8 -7.65 18.42 -0.38
CA ILE A 8 -8.23 17.29 0.36
C ILE A 8 -9.51 16.75 -0.30
N ASN A 9 -10.37 17.62 -0.83
CA ASN A 9 -11.60 17.18 -1.50
C ASN A 9 -11.30 16.44 -2.81
N ILE A 10 -10.23 16.85 -3.51
CA ILE A 10 -9.78 16.19 -4.74
C ILE A 10 -9.13 14.86 -4.41
N ALA A 11 -8.24 14.83 -3.41
CA ALA A 11 -7.63 13.60 -2.92
C ALA A 11 -8.70 12.59 -2.46
N LYS A 12 -9.77 13.05 -1.79
CA LYS A 12 -10.90 12.22 -1.38
C LYS A 12 -11.68 11.65 -2.57
N GLU A 13 -11.91 12.46 -3.61
CA GLU A 13 -12.61 12.02 -4.82
C GLU A 13 -11.79 11.00 -5.61
N ASP A 14 -10.47 11.20 -5.69
CA ASP A 14 -9.54 10.24 -6.27
C ASP A 14 -9.50 8.93 -5.46
N LEU A 15 -9.50 9.00 -4.13
CA LEU A 15 -9.56 7.82 -3.25
C LEU A 15 -10.83 7.00 -3.47
N LYS A 16 -12.00 7.66 -3.65
CA LYS A 16 -13.27 6.99 -3.97
C LYS A 16 -13.27 6.29 -5.32
N ARG A 17 -12.48 6.77 -6.29
CA ARG A 17 -12.32 6.11 -7.60
C ARG A 17 -11.33 4.95 -7.53
N ARG A 18 -10.43 4.96 -6.56
CA ARG A 18 -9.37 3.95 -6.33
C ARG A 18 -9.74 2.91 -5.25
N VAL A 19 -11.02 2.59 -5.08
CA VAL A 19 -11.47 1.63 -4.06
C VAL A 19 -11.00 0.20 -4.37
N TRP A 20 -10.88 -0.18 -5.64
CA TRP A 20 -10.41 -1.53 -6.02
C TRP A 20 -8.97 -1.84 -5.57
N PRO A 21 -7.94 -1.01 -5.86
CA PRO A 21 -6.59 -1.32 -5.39
C PRO A 21 -6.48 -1.25 -3.85
N ILE A 22 -7.28 -0.41 -3.17
CA ILE A 22 -7.38 -0.40 -1.71
C ILE A 22 -7.89 -1.76 -1.21
N ALA A 23 -8.99 -2.25 -1.78
CA ALA A 23 -9.56 -3.54 -1.41
C ALA A 23 -8.58 -4.69 -1.68
N LEU A 24 -7.88 -4.66 -2.82
CA LEU A 24 -6.92 -5.70 -3.19
C LEU A 24 -5.70 -5.70 -2.27
N ALA A 25 -5.20 -4.52 -1.88
CA ALA A 25 -4.09 -4.40 -0.94
C ALA A 25 -4.50 -4.89 0.45
N LEU A 26 -5.67 -4.46 0.93
CA LEU A 26 -6.16 -4.84 2.25
C LEU A 26 -6.40 -6.35 2.31
N VAL A 27 -7.11 -6.94 1.35
CA VAL A 27 -7.35 -8.38 1.30
C VAL A 27 -6.04 -9.15 1.14
N GLY A 28 -5.16 -8.75 0.23
CA GLY A 28 -3.89 -9.42 -0.03
C GLY A 28 -2.99 -9.48 1.19
N PHE A 29 -2.70 -8.34 1.81
CA PHE A 29 -1.85 -8.28 3.00
C PHE A 29 -2.52 -8.84 4.24
N PHE A 30 -3.82 -8.64 4.43
CA PHE A 30 -4.55 -9.17 5.58
C PHE A 30 -4.55 -10.70 5.63
N PHE A 31 -4.61 -11.39 4.49
CA PHE A 31 -4.49 -12.84 4.45
C PHE A 31 -3.05 -13.32 4.39
N ALA A 32 -2.17 -12.63 3.66
CA ALA A 32 -0.78 -13.05 3.51
C ALA A 32 0.04 -12.91 4.80
N LEU A 33 -0.12 -11.81 5.55
CA LEU A 33 0.69 -11.55 6.75
C LEU A 33 0.49 -12.60 7.85
N PRO A 34 -0.74 -12.98 8.25
CA PRO A 34 -0.96 -14.03 9.26
C PRO A 34 -0.46 -15.40 8.81
N VAL A 35 -0.65 -15.76 7.54
CA VAL A 35 -0.18 -17.05 7.00
C VAL A 35 1.35 -17.13 7.04
N LEU A 36 2.03 -16.08 6.59
CA LEU A 36 3.49 -16.00 6.63
C LEU A 36 4.01 -15.98 8.07
N ALA A 37 3.30 -15.31 8.97
CA ALA A 37 3.61 -15.29 10.39
C ALA A 37 3.53 -16.69 11.00
N LEU A 38 2.47 -17.45 10.73
CA LEU A 38 2.29 -18.82 11.24
C LEU A 38 3.42 -19.77 10.81
N ILE A 39 3.79 -19.75 9.53
CA ILE A 39 4.91 -20.57 9.01
C ILE A 39 6.21 -20.24 9.77
N LYS A 40 6.44 -18.95 10.06
CA LYS A 40 7.62 -18.53 10.85
C LYS A 40 7.53 -18.90 12.32
N VAL A 41 6.33 -19.02 12.91
CA VAL A 41 6.16 -19.50 14.29
C VAL A 41 6.62 -20.94 14.33
N GLU A 42 6.16 -21.75 13.38
CA GLU A 42 6.41 -23.18 13.32
C GLU A 42 7.90 -23.51 13.13
N ASP A 43 8.59 -22.79 12.24
CA ASP A 43 10.05 -22.88 12.05
C ASP A 43 10.81 -22.66 13.38
N HIS A 44 10.42 -21.63 14.14
CA HIS A 44 11.07 -21.26 15.39
C HIS A 44 10.66 -22.16 16.56
N LEU A 45 9.42 -22.64 16.60
CA LEU A 45 8.94 -23.59 17.62
C LEU A 45 9.70 -24.91 17.52
N SER A 46 9.93 -25.38 16.29
CA SER A 46 10.74 -26.57 15.99
C SER A 46 12.21 -26.37 16.43
N SER A 47 12.72 -25.14 16.36
CA SER A 47 14.08 -24.79 16.82
C SER A 47 14.17 -24.65 18.34
N LEU A 48 13.09 -24.22 19.01
CA LEU A 48 12.99 -24.21 20.48
C LEU A 48 12.99 -25.63 21.07
N GLU A 49 12.30 -26.56 20.42
CA GLU A 49 12.22 -27.96 20.86
C GLU A 49 13.60 -28.65 20.84
N ASN A 50 14.49 -28.17 19.97
CA ASN A 50 15.91 -28.56 19.91
C ASN A 50 16.81 -27.85 20.96
N GLY A 51 16.24 -27.01 21.84
CA GLY A 51 16.91 -26.44 23.01
C GLY A 51 17.78 -25.20 22.76
N LEU A 52 17.65 -24.54 21.60
CA LEU A 52 18.57 -23.46 21.16
C LEU A 52 18.07 -22.03 21.44
N ASP A 53 16.79 -21.81 21.78
CA ASP A 53 16.20 -20.47 21.82
C ASP A 53 15.32 -20.18 23.06
N THR A 54 15.20 -18.90 23.43
CA THR A 54 14.39 -18.40 24.55
C THR A 54 13.11 -17.73 24.04
N LEU A 55 11.96 -17.85 24.73
CA LEU A 55 10.67 -17.25 24.31
C LEU A 55 10.75 -15.74 23.95
N LEU A 56 11.69 -15.00 24.55
CA LEU A 56 11.96 -13.60 24.24
C LEU A 56 12.51 -13.38 22.82
N SER A 57 13.41 -14.25 22.32
CA SER A 57 13.96 -14.12 20.96
C SER A 57 12.88 -14.31 19.90
N LEU A 58 11.90 -15.17 20.20
CA LEU A 58 10.72 -15.39 19.38
C LEU A 58 9.84 -14.14 19.25
N GLN A 59 9.52 -13.45 20.36
CA GLN A 59 8.74 -12.21 20.30
C GLN A 59 9.42 -11.10 19.49
N TYR A 60 10.73 -10.91 19.66
CA TYR A 60 11.49 -9.93 18.87
C TYR A 60 11.58 -10.33 17.39
N SER A 61 11.72 -11.63 17.10
CA SER A 61 11.68 -12.13 15.72
C SER A 61 10.30 -11.95 15.09
N PHE A 62 9.22 -12.12 15.85
CA PHE A 62 7.86 -11.87 15.40
C PHE A 62 7.59 -10.40 15.09
N ALA A 63 7.94 -9.51 16.02
CA ALA A 63 7.77 -8.07 15.83
C ALA A 63 8.57 -7.56 14.62
N SER A 64 9.81 -8.04 14.46
CA SER A 64 10.66 -7.68 13.31
C SER A 64 10.24 -8.35 12.00
N PHE A 65 9.49 -9.45 12.03
CA PHE A 65 8.94 -10.09 10.84
C PHE A 65 7.63 -9.44 10.38
N ALA A 66 6.77 -9.05 11.33
CA ALA A 66 5.47 -8.42 11.03
C ALA A 66 5.63 -6.97 10.55
N LEU A 67 6.53 -6.20 11.17
CA LEU A 67 6.72 -4.77 10.86
C LEU A 67 8.01 -4.49 10.06
N GLY A 68 8.94 -5.44 10.00
CA GLY A 68 10.27 -5.21 9.43
C GLY A 68 10.46 -5.88 8.05
N PRO A 69 11.50 -5.47 7.30
CA PRO A 69 11.79 -5.95 5.94
C PRO A 69 12.26 -7.42 5.88
N ARG A 70 12.20 -8.15 7.00
CA ARG A 70 12.59 -9.57 7.09
C ARG A 70 11.68 -10.44 6.22
N ASN A 71 10.43 -10.03 6.01
CA ASN A 71 9.49 -10.73 5.16
C ASN A 71 9.69 -10.36 3.69
N SER A 72 10.60 -11.05 3.01
CA SER A 72 10.91 -10.82 1.59
C SER A 72 9.68 -10.94 0.68
N LEU A 73 8.76 -11.85 0.99
CA LEU A 73 7.55 -12.07 0.20
C LEU A 73 6.55 -10.91 0.34
N ALA A 74 6.36 -10.40 1.55
CA ALA A 74 5.56 -9.19 1.78
C ALA A 74 6.18 -7.96 1.12
N VAL A 75 7.51 -7.81 1.16
CA VAL A 75 8.22 -6.71 0.49
C VAL A 75 8.04 -6.77 -1.03
N ILE A 76 8.16 -7.96 -1.64
CA ILE A 76 7.91 -8.13 -3.08
C ILE A 76 6.45 -7.79 -3.43
N GLY A 77 5.50 -8.25 -2.63
CA GLY A 77 4.09 -7.89 -2.79
C GLY A 77 3.85 -6.38 -2.70
N LEU A 78 4.55 -5.71 -1.79
CA LEU A 78 4.45 -4.26 -1.60
C LEU A 78 5.00 -3.51 -2.81
N ILE A 79 6.14 -3.95 -3.37
CA ILE A 79 6.71 -3.38 -4.60
C ILE A 79 5.73 -3.53 -5.77
N ILE A 80 5.15 -4.72 -5.95
CA ILE A 80 4.15 -4.96 -7.01
C ILE A 80 2.95 -4.03 -6.83
N MET A 81 2.43 -3.91 -5.60
CA MET A 81 1.30 -3.02 -5.30
C MET A 81 1.64 -1.54 -5.49
N ALA A 82 2.85 -1.12 -5.14
CA ALA A 82 3.32 0.25 -5.39
C ALA A 82 3.32 0.58 -6.89
N VAL A 83 3.83 -0.34 -7.72
CA VAL A 83 3.85 -0.17 -9.18
C VAL A 83 2.43 -0.13 -9.74
N LEU A 84 1.54 -1.05 -9.32
CA LEU A 84 0.14 -1.07 -9.76
C LEU A 84 -0.61 0.21 -9.37
N ASN A 85 -0.42 0.71 -8.15
CA ASN A 85 -1.01 1.98 -7.70
C ASN A 85 -0.48 3.18 -8.49
N GLY A 86 0.82 3.20 -8.79
CA GLY A 86 1.43 4.24 -9.63
C GLY A 86 0.85 4.25 -11.04
N MET A 87 0.79 3.08 -11.68
CA MET A 87 0.20 2.92 -13.02
C MET A 87 -1.28 3.34 -13.04
N HIS A 88 -2.05 2.93 -12.04
CA HIS A 88 -3.46 3.26 -11.96
C HIS A 88 -3.68 4.75 -11.73
N GLY A 89 -2.86 5.38 -10.89
CA GLY A 89 -2.96 6.81 -10.60
C GLY A 89 -2.58 7.72 -11.76
N MET A 90 -1.78 7.23 -12.72
CA MET A 90 -1.35 7.97 -13.90
C MET A 90 -2.09 7.56 -15.18
N LYS A 91 -3.09 6.69 -15.10
CA LYS A 91 -3.89 6.22 -16.25
C LYS A 91 -4.47 7.36 -17.09
N TYR A 92 -4.86 8.47 -16.43
CA TYR A 92 -5.46 9.63 -17.09
C TYR A 92 -4.54 10.32 -18.11
N LEU A 93 -3.22 10.10 -18.05
CA LEU A 93 -2.26 10.62 -19.04
C LEU A 93 -2.30 9.85 -20.36
N HIS A 94 -2.76 8.59 -20.33
CA HIS A 94 -2.74 7.69 -21.48
C HIS A 94 -4.05 7.70 -22.28
N ASN A 95 -5.12 8.31 -21.75
CA ASN A 95 -6.43 8.37 -22.39
C ASN A 95 -6.77 9.82 -22.79
N LYS A 96 -6.96 10.07 -24.10
CA LYS A 96 -7.27 11.40 -24.64
C LYS A 96 -8.57 11.98 -24.08
N GLN A 97 -9.61 11.16 -23.90
CA GLN A 97 -10.89 11.61 -23.36
C GLN A 97 -10.77 12.08 -21.89
N GLU A 98 -9.97 11.36 -21.10
CA GLU A 98 -9.70 11.73 -19.71
C GLU A 98 -8.82 12.98 -19.65
N MET A 99 -7.82 13.10 -20.53
CA MET A 99 -6.97 14.28 -20.61
C MET A 99 -7.78 15.55 -20.92
N ASP A 100 -8.72 15.51 -21.86
CA ASP A 100 -9.58 16.66 -22.19
C ASP A 100 -10.55 16.98 -21.05
N PHE A 101 -11.13 15.95 -20.42
CA PHE A 101 -11.98 16.12 -19.24
C PHE A 101 -11.21 16.78 -18.10
N TYR A 102 -10.04 16.25 -17.73
CA TYR A 102 -9.20 16.83 -16.68
C TYR A 102 -8.62 18.19 -17.10
N GLY A 103 -8.40 18.45 -18.39
CA GLY A 103 -7.97 19.74 -18.92
C GLY A 103 -9.01 20.83 -18.79
N SER A 104 -10.30 20.48 -18.86
CA SER A 104 -11.42 21.42 -18.73
C SER A 104 -11.67 21.91 -17.28
N VAL A 105 -11.14 21.20 -16.28
CA VAL A 105 -11.30 21.58 -14.87
C VAL A 105 -10.24 22.63 -14.50
N PRO A 106 -10.62 23.79 -13.94
CA PRO A 106 -9.70 24.89 -13.62
C PRO A 106 -8.83 24.54 -12.40
N MET A 107 -7.81 23.72 -12.64
CA MET A 107 -6.90 23.17 -11.63
C MET A 107 -5.50 23.02 -12.21
N LEU A 108 -4.50 23.22 -11.35
CA LEU A 108 -3.11 23.04 -11.72
C LEU A 108 -2.80 21.55 -11.93
N ARG A 109 -2.04 21.24 -12.98
CA ARG A 109 -1.61 19.86 -13.29
C ARG A 109 -0.79 19.26 -12.15
N THR A 110 -0.06 20.10 -11.41
CA THR A 110 0.76 19.72 -10.25
C THR A 110 -0.07 19.27 -9.05
N GLU A 111 -1.21 19.91 -8.77
CA GLU A 111 -2.08 19.53 -7.65
C GLU A 111 -2.73 18.17 -7.88
N LYS A 112 -3.14 17.86 -9.11
CA LYS A 112 -3.69 16.55 -9.48
C LYS A 112 -2.64 15.45 -9.34
N PHE A 113 -1.42 15.73 -9.80
CA PHE A 113 -0.29 14.81 -9.65
C PHE A 113 0.05 14.57 -8.18
N ALA A 114 0.14 15.63 -7.36
CA ALA A 114 0.44 15.50 -5.93
C ALA A 114 -0.65 14.71 -5.19
N ALA A 115 -1.94 14.92 -5.50
CA ALA A 115 -3.03 14.14 -4.90
C ALA A 115 -2.93 12.66 -5.28
N ALA A 116 -2.70 12.36 -6.57
CA ALA A 116 -2.55 11.00 -7.06
C ALA A 116 -1.34 10.27 -6.46
N TYR A 117 -0.23 10.99 -6.25
CA TYR A 117 1.01 10.47 -5.69
C TYR A 117 0.88 10.20 -4.19
N LEU A 118 0.37 11.17 -3.42
CA LEU A 118 0.14 11.00 -1.98
C LEU A 118 -0.86 9.87 -1.70
N ASN A 119 -1.96 9.80 -2.46
CA ASN A 119 -2.90 8.69 -2.34
C ASN A 119 -2.25 7.35 -2.68
N GLY A 120 -1.42 7.26 -3.72
CA GLY A 120 -0.70 6.02 -4.05
C GLY A 120 0.20 5.54 -2.90
N ILE A 121 0.93 6.46 -2.27
CA ILE A 121 1.75 6.15 -1.08
C ILE A 121 0.86 5.68 0.06
N LEU A 122 -0.20 6.42 0.39
CA LEU A 122 -1.11 6.07 1.49
C LEU A 122 -1.77 4.71 1.27
N ILE A 123 -2.27 4.42 0.08
CA ILE A 123 -2.92 3.14 -0.26
C ILE A 123 -1.93 1.97 -0.12
N THR A 124 -0.66 2.19 -0.43
CA THR A 124 0.36 1.15 -0.36
C THR A 124 0.92 0.98 1.06
N ALA A 125 0.96 2.06 1.85
CA ALA A 125 1.51 2.07 3.20
C ALA A 125 0.51 1.65 4.29
N ILE A 126 -0.80 1.86 4.12
CA ILE A 126 -1.81 1.48 5.13
C ILE A 126 -1.90 -0.05 5.37
N PRO A 127 -1.82 -0.91 4.34
CA PRO A 127 -1.96 -2.37 4.51
C PRO A 127 -0.74 -3.07 5.12
N TYR A 128 0.41 -2.40 5.21
CA TYR A 128 1.67 -2.92 5.74
C TYR A 128 2.01 -2.21 7.05
#